data_AF-A0A2V6CNH8-F1
#
_entry.id   AF-A0A2V6CNH8-F1
#
_cell.length_a   1.000
_cell.length_b   1.000
_cell.length_c   1.000
_cell.angle_alpha   90.00
_cell.angle_beta   90.00
_cell.angle_gamma   90.00
#
_symmetry.space_group_name_H-M   'P 1'
#
loop_
_entity.id
_entity.type
_entity.pdbx_description
1 polymer ?
#
loop_
_entity_poly.entity_id
_entity_poly.type
_entity_poly.pdbx_seq_one_letter_code
_entity_poly.pdbx_strand_id
1 'polypeptide(L)' 'MEKYHETITLFWIYLLAQAHAMNRGESLEGIVRARPELLEKHFPLTYYSRSRLFSDLARATWVEPDLKPLML' A
#
# COMPACT_ATOMS: atom_id res chain seq x y z
N MET A 1 22.30 5.39 3.42
CA MET A 1 20.82 5.39 3.46
C MET A 1 20.33 4.15 2.74
N GLU A 2 19.70 3.22 3.44
CA GLU A 2 19.07 2.05 2.81
C GLU A 2 17.92 2.52 1.91
N LYS A 3 17.85 2.04 0.66
CA LYS A 3 16.78 2.43 -0.28
C LYS A 3 15.46 1.71 -0.01
N TYR A 4 15.51 0.64 0.79
CA TYR A 4 14.40 -0.26 1.04
C TYR A 4 13.52 0.20 2.21
N HIS A 5 12.21 -0.06 2.11
CA HIS A 5 11.22 0.16 3.16
C HIS A 5 10.20 -0.98 3.11
N GLU A 6 10.24 -1.88 4.08
CA GLU A 6 9.46 -3.12 4.13
C GLU A 6 7.95 -2.83 4.09
N THR A 7 7.46 -1.97 4.99
CA THR A 7 6.01 -1.70 5.08
C THR A 7 5.48 -1.04 3.81
N ILE A 8 6.21 -0.12 3.18
CA ILE A 8 5.75 0.49 1.92
C ILE A 8 5.71 -0.53 0.79
N THR A 9 6.71 -1.42 0.71
CA THR A 9 6.75 -2.49 -0.30
C THR A 9 5.56 -3.42 -0.15
N LEU A 10 5.36 -3.96 1.06
CA LEU A 10 4.27 -4.89 1.35
C LEU A 10 2.88 -4.24 1.21
N PHE A 11 2.74 -2.95 1.56
CA PHE A 11 1.49 -2.21 1.38
C PHE A 11 1.00 -2.30 -0.06
N TRP A 12 1.86 -2.04 -1.04
CA TRP A 12 1.49 -2.12 -2.45
C TRP A 12 1.21 -3.55 -2.91
N ILE A 13 1.98 -4.53 -2.42
CA ILE A 13 1.75 -5.95 -2.72
C ILE A 13 0.36 -6.38 -2.23
N TYR A 14 0.01 -6.09 -0.97
CA TYR A 14 -1.29 -6.45 -0.41
C TYR A 14 -2.44 -5.79 -1.16
N LEU A 15 -2.29 -4.51 -1.48
CA LEU A 15 -3.32 -3.74 -2.15
C LEU A 15 -3.56 -4.25 -3.59
N LEU A 16 -2.50 -4.47 -4.35
CA LEU A 16 -2.62 -5.00 -5.72
C LEU A 16 -3.12 -6.44 -5.74
N ALA A 17 -2.73 -7.29 -4.77
CA ALA A 17 -3.24 -8.64 -4.65
C ALA A 17 -4.75 -8.67 -4.37
N GLN A 18 -5.24 -7.82 -3.47
CA GLN A 18 -6.67 -7.66 -3.22
C GLN A 18 -7.41 -7.14 -4.46
N ALA A 19 -6.89 -6.10 -5.13
CA ALA A 19 -7.51 -5.55 -6.33
C ALA A 19 -7.60 -6.59 -7.47
N HIS A 20 -6.55 -7.38 -7.66
CA HIS A 20 -6.53 -8.47 -8.64
C HIS A 20 -7.52 -9.58 -8.28
N ALA A 21 -7.63 -9.95 -6.99
CA ALA A 21 -8.58 -10.96 -6.54
C ALA A 21 -10.04 -10.53 -6.74
N MET A 22 -10.36 -9.25 -6.55
CA MET A 22 -11.70 -8.69 -6.76
C MET A 22 -12.06 -8.53 -8.25
N ASN A 23 -11.07 -8.28 -9.11
CA ASN A 23 -11.26 -8.01 -10.54
C ASN A 23 -10.62 -9.13 -11.38
N ARG A 24 -11.00 -10.38 -11.15
CA ARG A 24 -10.43 -11.52 -11.87
C ARG A 24 -10.61 -11.34 -13.38
N GLY A 25 -9.48 -11.38 -14.10
CA GLY A 25 -9.44 -11.22 -15.56
C GLY A 25 -9.16 -9.80 -16.02
N GLU A 26 -9.12 -8.81 -15.12
CA GLU A 26 -8.64 -7.47 -15.47
C GLU A 26 -7.11 -7.39 -15.46
N SER A 27 -6.62 -6.58 -16.40
CA SER A 27 -5.25 -6.12 -16.49
C SER A 27 -4.91 -5.19 -15.32
N LEU A 28 -3.61 -5.10 -14.99
CA LEU A 28 -3.14 -4.14 -14.00
C LEU A 28 -3.47 -2.70 -14.42
N GLU A 29 -3.36 -2.41 -15.71
CA GLU A 29 -3.71 -1.12 -16.30
C GLU A 29 -5.21 -0.81 -16.14
N GLY A 30 -6.08 -1.82 -16.24
CA GLY A 30 -7.51 -1.69 -15.98
C GLY A 30 -7.79 -1.34 -14.51
N ILE A 31 -7.13 -2.04 -13.58
CA ILE A 31 -7.22 -1.76 -12.14
C ILE A 31 -6.79 -0.32 -11.83
N VAL A 32 -5.64 0.12 -12.36
CA VAL A 32 -5.12 1.48 -12.14
C VAL A 32 -6.04 2.53 -12.77
N ARG A 33 -6.62 2.27 -13.94
CA ARG A 33 -7.60 3.17 -14.56
C ARG A 33 -8.87 3.32 -13.72
N ALA A 34 -9.33 2.24 -13.11
CA ALA A 34 -10.51 2.25 -12.23
C ALA A 34 -10.24 2.89 -10.86
N ARG A 35 -8.97 2.88 -10.40
CA ARG A 35 -8.54 3.40 -9.11
C ARG A 35 -7.30 4.29 -9.26
N PRO A 36 -7.43 5.50 -9.82
CA PRO A 36 -6.30 6.40 -10.07
C PRO A 36 -5.57 6.82 -8.79
N GLU A 37 -6.22 6.74 -7.62
CA GLU A 37 -5.60 7.00 -6.31
C GLU A 37 -4.40 6.08 -6.01
N LEU A 38 -4.30 4.92 -6.67
CA LEU A 38 -3.14 4.02 -6.59
C LEU A 38 -1.85 4.64 -7.13
N LEU A 39 -1.95 5.69 -7.95
CA LEU A 39 -0.79 6.42 -8.49
C LEU A 39 -0.29 7.53 -7.55
N GLU A 40 -1.03 7.83 -6.49
CA GLU A 40 -0.67 8.88 -5.55
C GLU A 40 0.46 8.40 -4.63
N LYS A 41 1.62 9.07 -4.70
CA LYS A 41 2.80 8.72 -3.87
C LYS A 41 2.52 8.70 -2.36
N HIS A 42 1.53 9.47 -1.92
CA HIS A 42 1.15 9.59 -0.51
C HIS A 42 -0.07 8.73 -0.16
N PHE A 43 -0.55 7.88 -1.07
CA PHE A 43 -1.68 6.99 -0.81
C PHE A 43 -1.54 6.13 0.46
N PRO A 44 -0.35 5.58 0.81
CA PRO A 44 -0.15 4.89 2.08
C PRO A 44 -0.51 5.75 3.31
N LEU A 45 -0.34 7.08 3.26
CA LEU A 45 -0.69 7.98 4.36
C LEU A 45 -2.19 8.14 4.59
N THR A 46 -3.03 7.54 3.73
CA THR A 46 -4.46 7.40 4.02
C THR A 46 -4.75 6.24 4.98
N TYR A 47 -3.82 5.31 5.14
CA TYR A 47 -3.90 4.13 6.02
C TYR A 47 -2.99 4.26 7.24
N TYR A 48 -1.86 4.96 7.10
CA TYR A 48 -0.86 5.11 8.13
C TYR A 48 -0.70 6.57 8.58
N SER A 49 -0.54 6.78 9.88
CA SER A 49 0.01 8.03 10.40
C SER A 49 1.47 8.19 9.95
N ARG A 50 1.93 9.44 9.82
CA ARG A 50 3.34 9.72 9.48
C ARG A 50 4.30 9.13 10.49
N SER A 51 3.98 9.26 11.78
CA SER A 51 4.80 8.73 12.88
C SER A 51 4.96 7.21 12.79
N ARG A 52 3.93 6.50 12.35
CA ARG A 52 3.99 5.05 12.20
C ARG A 52 4.73 4.63 10.94
N LEU A 53 4.34 5.16 9.76
CA LEU A 53 4.89 4.74 8.47
C LEU A 53 6.39 5.05 8.34
N PHE A 54 6.85 6.13 8.94
CA PHE A 54 8.25 6.56 8.86
C PHE A 54 9.08 6.18 10.10
N SER A 55 8.59 5.26 10.93
CA SER A 55 9.39 4.67 12.01
C SER A 55 10.44 3.69 11.48
N ASP A 56 11.53 3.51 12.23
CA ASP A 56 12.55 2.50 11.92
C ASP A 56 11.95 1.08 11.89
N LEU A 57 10.98 0.81 12.77
CA LEU A 57 10.26 -0.46 12.80
C LEU A 57 9.51 -0.69 11.47
N ALA A 58 8.70 0.27 11.02
CA ALA A 58 7.97 0.13 9.75
C ALA A 58 8.91 -0.01 8.54
N ARG A 59 10.11 0.56 8.61
CA ARG A 59 11.13 0.41 7.58
C ARG A 59 11.69 -1.00 7.52
N ALA A 60 11.92 -1.63 8.67
CA ALA A 60 12.59 -2.92 8.80
C ALA A 60 11.63 -4.12 8.84
N THR A 61 10.37 -3.91 9.20
CA THR A 61 9.35 -4.97 9.30
C THR A 61 7.96 -4.46 8.94
N TRP A 62 7.05 -5.38 8.61
CA TRP A 62 5.64 -5.05 8.42
C TRP A 62 5.03 -4.55 9.72
N VAL A 63 4.35 -3.41 9.65
CA VAL A 63 3.46 -2.95 10.72
C VAL A 63 2.08 -2.71 10.12
N GLU A 64 1.02 -3.15 10.80
CA GLU A 64 -0.36 -2.89 10.36
C GLU A 64 -0.68 -1.39 10.34
N PRO A 65 -1.57 -0.89 9.48
CA PRO A 65 -1.97 0.51 9.49
C PRO A 65 -2.77 0.91 10.74
N ASP A 66 -2.62 2.17 11.15
CA ASP A 66 -3.20 2.73 12.38
C ASP A 66 -4.33 3.73 12.15
N LEU A 67 -4.56 4.21 10.93
CA LEU A 67 -5.67 5.13 10.63
C LEU A 67 -6.91 4.39 10.12
N LYS A 68 -6.72 3.41 9.24
CA LYS A 68 -7.80 2.55 8.73
C LYS A 68 -7.24 1.20 8.26
N PRO A 69 -8.02 0.11 8.32
CA PRO A 69 -7.58 -1.21 7.88
C PRO A 69 -7.35 -1.30 6.36
N LEU A 70 -6.51 -2.25 5.92
CA LEU A 70 -6.30 -2.57 4.50
C LEU A 70 -7.43 -3.45 3.97
N MET A 71 -8.59 -2.84 3.74
CA MET A 71 -9.69 -3.43 2.98
C MET A 71 -9.97 -2.54 1.76
N LEU A 72 -9.86 -3.10 0.56
CA LEU A 72 -10.15 -2.42 -0.72
C LEU A 72 -11.64 -2.31 -1.03
#